data_AF-A0A838I770-F1
#
_entry.id   AF-A0A838I770-F1
#
_cell.length_a   1.000
_cell.length_b   1.000
_cell.length_c   1.000
_cell.angle_alpha   90.00
_cell.angle_beta   90.00
_cell.angle_gamma   90.00
#
_symmetry.space_group_name_H-M   'P 1'
#
loop_
_entity.id
_entity.type
_entity.pdbx_description
1 polymer ?
#
loop_
_entity_poly.entity_id
_entity_poly.type
_entity_poly.pdbx_seq_one_letter_code
_entity_poly.pdbx_strand_id
1 'polypeptide(L)'
;MNILRQLADNIPQIVWVARPDGSHEYYNRNWFEFTGLASEESNEQGWNRLFHPDDVEGANQCWAEALRTGDQYEIEFRLRGAFD
;
A
#
# COMPACT_ATOMS: atom_id res chain seq x y z
N MET A 1 -16.90 -5.20 -14.89
CA MET A 1 -16.77 -4.22 -13.79
C MET A 1 -16.50 -5.02 -12.52
N ASN A 2 -15.29 -4.95 -11.96
CA ASN A 2 -14.87 -5.83 -10.86
C ASN A 2 -15.44 -5.30 -9.53
N ILE A 3 -16.44 -5.99 -8.97
CA ILE A 3 -17.22 -5.58 -7.78
C ILE A 3 -16.30 -5.22 -6.59
N LEU A 4 -15.17 -5.92 -6.46
CA LEU A 4 -14.18 -5.71 -5.41
C LEU A 4 -13.65 -4.26 -5.39
N ARG A 5 -13.34 -3.68 -6.55
CA ARG A 5 -12.84 -2.29 -6.64
C ARG A 5 -13.91 -1.28 -6.22
N GLN A 6 -15.15 -1.50 -6.67
CA GLN A 6 -16.26 -0.63 -6.27
C GLN A 6 -16.52 -0.66 -4.77
N LEU A 7 -16.45 -1.83 -4.14
CA LEU A 7 -16.57 -1.93 -2.69
C LEU A 7 -15.40 -1.26 -1.97
N ALA A 8 -14.17 -1.51 -2.41
CA ALA A 8 -12.97 -0.91 -1.84
C ALA A 8 -12.96 0.63 -1.92
N ASP A 9 -13.49 1.22 -2.99
CA ASP A 9 -13.60 2.67 -3.14
C ASP A 9 -14.66 3.32 -2.24
N ASN A 10 -15.56 2.54 -1.62
CA ASN A 10 -16.68 3.04 -0.82
C ASN A 10 -16.55 2.77 0.69
N ILE A 11 -15.49 2.09 1.13
CA ILE A 11 -15.18 1.92 2.56
C ILE A 11 -14.20 3.01 3.00
N PRO A 12 -14.18 3.44 4.28
CA PRO A 12 -13.27 4.48 4.77
C PRO A 12 -11.81 4.02 4.95
N GLN A 13 -11.54 2.72 4.87
CA GLN A 13 -10.19 2.18 5.00
C GLN A 13 -9.36 2.40 3.73
N ILE A 14 -8.04 2.46 3.89
CA ILE A 14 -7.10 2.38 2.78
C ILE A 14 -7.02 0.92 2.32
N VAL A 15 -7.14 0.69 1.01
CA VAL A 15 -7.03 -0.63 0.41
C VAL A 15 -6.08 -0.57 -0.77
N TRP A 16 -5.19 -1.55 -0.84
CA TRP A 16 -4.31 -1.78 -1.98
C TRP A 16 -4.25 -3.27 -2.31
N VAL A 17 -3.88 -3.57 -3.55
CA VAL A 17 -3.70 -4.93 -4.05
C VAL A 17 -2.36 -5.00 -4.75
N ALA A 18 -1.58 -6.03 -4.44
CA ALA A 18 -0.35 -6.35 -5.13
C ALA A 18 -0.48 -7.70 -5.86
N ARG A 19 0.31 -7.86 -6.92
CA ARG A 19 0.49 -9.12 -7.64
C ARG A 19 1.46 -10.04 -6.88
N PRO A 20 1.50 -11.34 -7.22
CA PRO A 20 2.45 -12.28 -6.61
C PRO A 20 3.94 -11.91 -6.77
N ASP A 21 4.28 -11.06 -7.75
CA ASP A 21 5.63 -10.54 -7.94
C ASP A 21 5.96 -9.32 -7.06
N GLY A 22 5.02 -8.89 -6.21
CA GLY A 22 5.15 -7.73 -5.33
C GLY A 22 4.81 -6.39 -5.99
N SER A 23 4.49 -6.37 -7.28
CA SER A 23 4.06 -5.14 -7.96
C SER A 23 2.66 -4.72 -7.51
N HIS A 24 2.46 -3.43 -7.28
CA HIS A 24 1.15 -2.91 -6.89
C HIS A 24 0.23 -2.84 -8.12
N GLU A 25 -0.96 -3.41 -8.02
CA GLU A 25 -1.97 -3.45 -9.09
C GLU A 25 -3.08 -2.41 -8.89
N TYR A 26 -3.36 -2.04 -7.63
CA TYR A 26 -4.47 -1.15 -7.32
C TYR A 26 -4.28 -0.47 -5.96
N TYR A 27 -4.77 0.76 -5.88
CA TYR A 27 -5.02 1.52 -4.66
C TYR A 27 -6.43 2.11 -4.75
N ASN A 28 -7.16 2.13 -3.64
CA ASN A 28 -8.47 2.78 -3.60
C ASN A 28 -8.37 4.30 -3.49
N ARG A 29 -9.51 4.99 -3.62
CA ARG A 29 -9.59 6.44 -3.51
C ARG A 29 -8.94 7.01 -2.23
N ASN A 30 -9.15 6.37 -1.09
CA ASN A 30 -8.65 6.86 0.19
C ASN A 30 -7.12 6.87 0.29
N TRP A 31 -6.42 5.97 -0.42
CA TRP A 31 -4.96 6.02 -0.51
C TRP A 31 -4.49 7.37 -1.05
N PHE A 32 -5.06 7.81 -2.16
CA PHE A 32 -4.68 9.08 -2.80
C PHE A 32 -5.10 10.28 -1.97
N GLU A 33 -6.29 10.25 -1.36
CA GLU A 33 -6.75 11.34 -0.49
C GLU A 33 -5.90 11.49 0.78
N PHE A 34 -5.45 10.39 1.36
CA PHE A 34 -4.60 10.41 2.55
C PHE A 34 -3.16 10.81 2.23
N THR A 35 -2.56 10.19 1.22
CA THR A 35 -1.12 10.34 0.91
C THR A 35 -0.82 11.57 0.06
N GLY A 36 -1.81 12.08 -0.69
CA GLY A 36 -1.66 13.19 -1.61
C GLY A 36 -0.89 12.85 -2.90
N LEU A 37 -0.51 11.58 -3.11
CA LEU A 37 0.20 11.15 -4.30
C LEU A 37 -0.71 11.16 -5.53
N ALA A 38 -0.16 11.49 -6.69
CA ALA A 38 -0.80 11.16 -7.95
C ALA A 38 -0.77 9.64 -8.21
N SER A 39 -1.67 9.17 -9.08
CA SER A 39 -1.77 7.75 -9.46
C SER A 39 -0.45 7.22 -10.01
N GLU A 40 0.24 8.02 -10.82
CA GLU A 40 1.51 7.70 -11.44
C GLU A 40 2.67 7.64 -10.44
N GLU A 41 2.59 8.43 -9.35
CA GLU A 41 3.61 8.52 -8.31
C GLU A 41 3.53 7.36 -7.32
N SER A 42 2.38 6.68 -7.23
CA SER A 42 2.18 5.53 -6.35
C SER A 42 2.74 4.21 -6.90
N ASN A 43 3.20 4.22 -8.16
CA ASN A 43 3.73 3.03 -8.82
C ASN A 43 5.21 2.75 -8.49
N GLU A 44 5.56 1.47 -8.63
CA GLU A 44 6.88 0.83 -8.54
C GLU A 44 7.68 1.01 -7.25
N GLN A 45 7.73 2.18 -6.60
CA GLN A 45 8.40 2.40 -5.30
C GLN A 45 7.83 3.58 -4.49
N GLY A 46 6.77 4.24 -4.98
CA GLY A 46 6.20 5.44 -4.35
C GLY A 46 5.67 5.22 -2.95
N TRP A 47 5.02 4.09 -2.70
CA TRP A 47 4.41 3.75 -1.42
C TRP A 47 5.43 3.62 -0.28
N ASN A 48 6.58 2.98 -0.53
CA ASN A 48 7.65 2.81 0.46
C ASN A 48 8.24 4.16 0.91
N ARG A 49 8.15 5.21 0.09
CA ARG A 49 8.62 6.56 0.47
C ARG A 49 7.72 7.25 1.48
N LEU A 50 6.50 6.76 1.66
CA LEU A 50 5.55 7.29 2.63
C LEU A 50 5.78 6.70 4.02
N PHE A 51 6.62 5.68 4.15
CA PHE A 51 6.83 5.02 5.43
C PHE A 51 7.81 5.86 6.23
N HIS A 52 7.57 5.97 7.55
CA HIS A 52 8.54 6.61 8.42
C HIS A 52 9.91 5.89 8.27
N PRO A 53 11.05 6.61 8.18
CA PRO A 53 12.36 6.00 7.91
C PRO A 53 12.69 4.80 8.80
N ASP A 54 12.35 4.90 10.09
CA ASP A 54 12.58 3.82 11.08
C ASP A 54 11.74 2.56 10.83
N ASP A 55 10.63 2.65 10.09
CA ASP A 55 9.70 1.54 9.85
C ASP A 55 9.96 0.85 8.49
N VAL A 56 10.73 1.48 7.60
CA VAL A 56 10.98 1.02 6.22
C VAL A 56 11.65 -0.36 6.19
N GLU A 57 12.68 -0.58 7.02
CA GLU A 57 13.42 -1.85 7.01
C GLU A 57 12.53 -3.01 7.46
N GLY A 58 11.80 -2.84 8.57
CA GLY A 58 10.90 -3.85 9.10
C GLY A 58 9.77 -4.20 8.13
N ALA A 59 9.17 -3.19 7.49
CA ALA A 59 8.13 -3.41 6.51
C ALA A 59 8.63 -4.15 5.26
N ASN A 60 9.80 -3.78 4.74
CA ASN A 60 10.39 -4.48 3.60
C ASN A 60 10.72 -5.94 3.92
N GLN A 61 11.23 -6.23 5.12
CA GLN A 61 11.52 -7.60 5.54
C GLN A 61 10.24 -8.44 5.66
N CYS A 62 9.20 -7.92 6.32
CA CYS A 62 7.91 -8.59 6.44
C CYS A 62 7.26 -8.80 5.06
N TRP A 63 7.32 -7.80 4.19
CA TRP A 63 6.79 -7.87 2.83
C TRP A 63 7.51 -8.92 1.98
N ALA A 64 8.84 -8.93 2.01
CA ALA A 64 9.64 -9.91 1.28
C ALA A 64 9.36 -11.35 1.75
N GLU A 65 9.19 -11.56 3.06
CA GLU A 65 8.88 -12.87 3.61
C GLU A 65 7.48 -13.34 3.17
N ALA A 66 6.47 -12.47 3.24
CA ALA A 66 5.12 -12.79 2.78
C ALA A 66 5.09 -13.13 1.27
N LEU A 67 5.83 -12.39 0.43
CA LEU A 67 5.94 -12.70 -1.00
C LEU A 67 6.64 -14.05 -1.25
N ARG A 68 7.68 -14.36 -0.48
CA ARG A 68 8.46 -15.59 -0.64
C ARG A 68 7.69 -16.84 -0.19
N THR A 69 6.91 -16.72 0.87
CA THR A 69 6.21 -17.84 1.53
C THR A 69 4.77 -18.01 1.06
N GLY A 70 4.11 -16.91 0.69
CA GLY A 70 2.67 -16.84 0.50
C GLY A 70 1.89 -16.73 1.82
N ASP A 71 2.56 -16.58 2.96
CA ASP A 71 1.92 -16.40 4.26
C ASP A 71 1.29 -15.00 4.40
N GLN A 72 0.44 -14.83 5.42
CA GLN A 72 -0.24 -13.57 5.68
C GLN A 72 0.76 -12.44 5.96
N TYR A 73 0.59 -11.31 5.25
CA TYR A 73 1.29 -10.07 5.54
C TYR A 73 0.52 -9.27 6.59
N GLU A 74 1.14 -9.01 7.74
CA GLU A 74 0.58 -8.22 8.83
C GLU A 74 1.70 -7.49 9.59
N ILE A 75 1.59 -6.17 9.69
CA ILE A 75 2.57 -5.30 10.34
C ILE A 75 1.93 -3.96 10.71
N GLU A 76 2.50 -3.26 11.70
CA GLU A 76 2.20 -1.87 12.04
C GLU A 76 3.36 -0.96 11.61
N PHE A 77 3.05 0.13 10.89
CA PHE A 77 4.02 1.17 10.52
C PHE A 77 3.33 2.53 10.41
N ARG A 78 4.10 3.61 10.51
CA ARG A 78 3.61 4.98 10.32
C ARG A 78 3.64 5.33 8.84
N LEU A 79 2.48 5.74 8.33
CA LEU A 79 2.31 6.23 6.96
C LEU A 79 2.19 7.75 6.98
N ARG A 80 3.03 8.44 6.21
CA ARG A 80 3.02 9.89 6.05
C ARG A 80 1.74 10.33 5.32
N GLY A 81 1.00 11.24 5.93
CA GLY A 81 -0.12 11.92 5.29
C GLY A 81 0.32 13.13 4.45
N ALA A 82 -0.53 13.58 3.54
CA ALA A 82 -0.27 14.77 2.72
C ALA A 82 -0.13 16.07 3.53
N PHE A 83 -0.62 16.06 4.78
CA PHE A 83 -0.63 17.21 5.68
C PHE A 83 0.41 17.13 6.81
N ASP A 84 1.31 16.13 6.76
CA ASP A 84 2.48 15.99 7.65
C ASP A 84 3.73 16.71 7.11
#